data_AF-A0A2G8EDV3-F1
#
_entry.id   AF-A0A2G8EDV3-F1
#
_cell.length_a   1.000
_cell.length_b   1.000
_cell.length_c   1.000
_cell.angle_alpha   90.00
_cell.angle_beta   90.00
_cell.angle_gamma   90.00
#
_symmetry.space_group_name_H-M   'P 1'
#
loop_
_entity.id
_entity.type
_entity.pdbx_description
1 polymer ?
#
loop_
_entity_poly.entity_id
_entity_poly.type
_entity_poly.pdbx_seq_one_letter_code
_entity_poly.pdbx_strand_id
1 'polypeptide(L)'
;MSHFKSPHAWKSTNSRLAGKPAGKVRANGYVTVYLDGKNQYVHRLIWVYHFGNIPENMEIDHINHNRTDNRIENLRLVTRAENALNLGQRHPIKRNGVTWRPEHKRWYARITVHGKRLHLGTFINFEAALAARLHAEREHGFQHVRRIQPDATA
;
A
#
# COMPACT_ATOMS: atom_id res chain seq x y z
N MET A 1 35.44 9.03 -1.73
CA MET A 1 36.08 8.04 -2.65
C MET A 1 36.24 6.64 -2.04
N SER A 2 36.08 6.45 -0.73
CA SER A 2 36.39 5.20 -0.01
C SER A 2 35.38 4.06 -0.14
N HIS A 3 34.22 4.27 -0.77
CA HIS A 3 33.16 3.25 -0.89
C HIS A 3 33.24 2.42 -2.19
N PHE A 4 34.14 2.79 -3.12
CA PHE A 4 34.36 2.07 -4.38
C PHE A 4 35.70 1.33 -4.33
N LYS A 5 35.72 0.10 -4.86
CA LYS A 5 36.93 -0.75 -4.90
C LYS A 5 38.11 -0.11 -5.64
N SER A 6 37.85 0.80 -6.59
CA SER A 6 38.90 1.54 -7.31
C SER A 6 38.33 2.81 -7.98
N PRO A 7 39.19 3.77 -8.36
CA PRO A 7 38.79 4.95 -9.15
C PRO A 7 38.17 4.59 -10.50
N HIS A 8 38.62 3.50 -11.13
CA HIS A 8 38.05 3.00 -12.39
C HIS A 8 36.62 2.50 -12.19
N ALA A 9 36.37 1.73 -11.12
CA ALA A 9 35.02 1.28 -10.77
C ALA A 9 34.08 2.45 -10.47
N TRP A 10 34.57 3.49 -9.78
CA TRP A 10 33.81 4.72 -9.54
C TRP A 10 33.41 5.42 -10.84
N LYS A 11 34.37 5.68 -11.74
CA LYS A 11 34.10 6.34 -13.05
C LYS A 11 33.10 5.54 -13.89
N SER A 12 33.31 4.23 -14.02
CA SER A 12 32.44 3.33 -14.78
C SER A 12 31.02 3.24 -14.20
N THR A 13 30.90 3.20 -12.87
CA THR A 13 29.60 3.14 -12.21
C THR A 13 28.83 4.45 -12.39
N ASN A 14 29.50 5.58 -12.14
CA ASN A 14 28.88 6.89 -12.27
C ASN A 14 28.47 7.22 -13.70
N SER A 15 29.28 6.87 -14.71
CA SER A 15 28.90 7.10 -16.11
C SER A 15 27.64 6.33 -16.51
N ARG A 16 27.38 5.16 -15.90
CA ARG A 16 26.21 4.34 -16.18
C ARG A 16 24.98 4.69 -15.36
N LEU A 17 25.16 5.03 -14.08
CA LEU A 17 24.09 5.05 -13.08
C LEU A 17 23.79 6.42 -12.50
N ALA A 18 24.67 7.43 -12.66
CA ALA A 18 24.40 8.76 -12.15
C ALA A 18 23.10 9.32 -12.74
N GLY A 19 22.27 9.95 -11.90
CA GLY A 19 20.97 10.51 -12.28
C GLY A 19 19.84 9.48 -12.47
N LYS A 20 20.12 8.17 -12.42
CA LYS A 20 19.08 7.13 -12.52
C LYS A 20 18.53 6.76 -11.13
N PRO A 21 17.24 6.39 -11.03
CA PRO A 21 16.67 5.88 -9.78
C PRO A 21 17.46 4.68 -9.27
N ALA A 22 17.84 4.70 -7.99
CA ALA A 22 18.55 3.60 -7.37
C ALA A 22 17.60 2.44 -7.02
N GLY A 23 18.07 1.22 -7.26
CA GLY A 23 17.40 -0.01 -6.85
C GLY A 23 16.68 -0.74 -7.98
N LYS A 24 15.94 -1.79 -7.60
CA LYS A 24 15.20 -2.66 -8.50
C LYS A 24 13.82 -2.94 -7.94
N VAL A 25 12.81 -2.92 -8.81
CA VAL A 25 11.44 -3.33 -8.49
C VAL A 25 11.42 -4.85 -8.30
N ARG A 26 10.91 -5.31 -7.16
CA ARG A 26 10.69 -6.74 -6.86
C ARG A 26 9.37 -7.23 -7.44
N ALA A 27 9.17 -8.55 -7.49
CA ALA A 27 7.92 -9.16 -7.92
C ALA A 27 6.69 -8.72 -7.09
N ASN A 28 6.90 -8.29 -5.84
CA ASN A 28 5.85 -7.74 -4.99
C ASN A 28 5.66 -6.21 -5.18
N GLY A 29 6.29 -5.59 -6.18
CA GLY A 29 6.13 -4.16 -6.52
C GLY A 29 6.98 -3.19 -5.70
N TYR A 30 7.65 -3.63 -4.63
CA TYR A 30 8.52 -2.75 -3.84
C TYR A 30 9.88 -2.55 -4.51
N VAL A 31 10.42 -1.33 -4.40
CA VAL A 31 11.79 -1.02 -4.82
C VAL A 31 12.77 -1.39 -3.70
N THR A 32 13.83 -2.11 -4.04
CA THR A 32 14.92 -2.45 -3.11
C THR A 32 16.29 -2.07 -3.66
N VAL A 33 17.19 -1.68 -2.77
CA VAL A 33 18.62 -1.47 -3.04
C VAL A 33 19.44 -2.51 -2.29
N TYR A 34 20.62 -2.85 -2.81
CA TYR A 34 21.56 -3.70 -2.08
C TYR A 34 22.56 -2.82 -1.33
N LEU A 35 22.53 -2.89 0.00
CA LEU A 35 23.35 -2.09 0.90
C LEU A 35 23.73 -2.94 2.12
N ASP A 36 24.99 -2.85 2.56
CA ASP A 36 25.52 -3.60 3.72
C ASP A 36 25.27 -5.12 3.64
N GLY A 37 25.50 -5.70 2.46
CA GLY A 37 25.37 -7.14 2.25
C GLY A 37 23.92 -7.65 2.16
N LYS A 38 22.91 -6.78 2.27
CA LYS A 38 21.49 -7.17 2.26
C LYS A 38 20.64 -6.28 1.36
N ASN A 39 19.51 -6.82 0.92
CA ASN A 39 18.52 -6.03 0.21
C ASN A 39 17.69 -5.23 1.21
N GLN A 40 17.65 -3.91 1.02
CA GLN A 40 16.94 -2.96 1.85
C GLN A 40 15.81 -2.33 1.05
N TYR A 41 14.65 -2.12 1.66
CA TYR A 41 13.51 -1.48 1.02
C TYR A 41 13.69 0.05 0.94
N VAL A 42 13.52 0.61 -0.25
CA VAL A 42 13.76 2.04 -0.51
C VAL A 42 12.84 2.93 0.33
N HIS A 43 11.53 2.65 0.37
CA HIS A 43 10.58 3.41 1.20
C HIS A 43 10.97 3.45 2.68
N ARG A 44 11.54 2.37 3.23
CA ARG A 44 12.02 2.33 4.63
C ARG A 44 13.29 3.17 4.81
N LEU A 45 14.22 3.10 3.85
CA LEU A 45 15.45 3.90 3.91
C LEU A 45 15.15 5.40 3.83
N ILE A 46 14.24 5.80 2.93
CA ILE A 46 13.80 7.19 2.80
C ILE A 46 13.15 7.66 4.10
N TRP A 47 12.24 6.86 4.69
CA TRP A 47 11.67 7.19 5.99
C TRP A 47 12.74 7.39 7.07
N VAL A 48 13.68 6.44 7.19
CA VAL A 48 14.75 6.52 8.20
C VAL A 48 15.64 7.73 8.00
N TYR A 49 15.93 8.10 6.76
CA TYR A 49 16.72 9.29 6.45
C TYR A 49 16.03 10.59 6.88
N HIS A 50 14.70 10.69 6.70
CA HIS A 50 13.94 11.90 7.03
C HIS A 50 13.49 11.99 8.49
N PHE A 51 13.09 10.86 9.09
CA PHE A 51 12.39 10.83 10.38
C PHE A 51 13.05 9.93 11.43
N GLY A 52 14.12 9.20 11.06
CA GLY A 52 14.78 8.25 11.96
C GLY A 52 14.06 6.90 12.07
N ASN A 53 14.29 6.20 13.18
CA ASN A 53 13.91 4.79 13.29
C ASN A 53 12.40 4.54 13.13
N ILE A 54 12.07 3.45 12.45
CA ILE A 54 10.70 2.92 12.34
C ILE A 54 10.45 2.08 13.60
N PRO A 55 9.44 2.40 14.43
CA PRO A 55 9.07 1.59 15.58
C PRO A 55 8.76 0.14 15.19
N GLU A 56 9.08 -0.82 16.07
CA GLU A 56 8.99 -2.26 15.75
C GLU A 56 7.56 -2.73 15.40
N ASN A 57 6.55 -2.08 15.96
CA ASN A 57 5.13 -2.35 15.73
C ASN A 57 4.53 -1.55 14.56
N MET A 58 5.34 -0.82 13.80
CA MET A 58 4.90 0.04 12.70
C MET A 58 5.54 -0.35 11.36
N GLU A 59 4.83 -0.01 10.30
CA GLU A 59 5.20 -0.22 8.92
C GLU A 59 5.08 1.09 8.15
N ILE A 60 5.79 1.18 7.03
CA ILE A 60 5.68 2.30 6.12
C ILE A 60 4.76 1.89 4.99
N ASP A 61 3.68 2.64 4.81
CA ASP A 61 2.66 2.43 3.79
C ASP A 61 2.71 3.56 2.75
N HIS A 62 2.35 3.22 1.52
CA HIS A 62 2.25 4.15 0.40
C HIS A 62 0.82 4.70 0.34
N ILE A 63 0.66 6.00 0.57
CA ILE A 63 -0.65 6.66 0.61
C ILE A 63 -1.43 6.39 -0.68
N ASN A 64 -0.78 6.51 -1.84
CA ASN A 64 -1.39 6.24 -3.14
C ASN A 64 -1.42 4.75 -3.56
N HIS A 65 -0.97 3.83 -2.70
CA HIS A 65 -0.81 2.40 -2.97
C HIS A 65 0.12 2.04 -4.15
N ASN A 66 0.87 3.01 -4.68
CA ASN A 66 1.90 2.78 -5.67
C ASN A 66 3.24 2.55 -4.98
N ARG A 67 3.66 1.28 -4.91
CA ARG A 67 4.89 0.83 -4.24
C ARG A 67 6.19 1.34 -4.89
N THR A 68 6.11 1.91 -6.09
CA THR A 68 7.26 2.52 -6.78
C THR A 68 7.39 4.03 -6.55
N ASP A 69 6.31 4.70 -6.10
CA ASP A 69 6.33 6.12 -5.75
C ASP A 69 6.82 6.31 -4.31
N ASN A 70 8.14 6.40 -4.13
CA ASN A 70 8.76 6.49 -2.82
C ASN A 70 9.04 7.93 -2.35
N ARG A 71 8.36 8.94 -2.93
CA ARG A 71 8.47 10.33 -2.46
C ARG A 71 7.98 10.43 -1.02
N ILE A 72 8.66 11.22 -0.19
CA ILE A 72 8.40 11.26 1.25
C ILE A 72 6.96 11.69 1.57
N GLU A 73 6.38 12.59 0.77
CA GLU A 73 4.99 13.02 0.89
C GLU A 73 3.96 11.92 0.59
N ASN A 74 4.39 10.82 -0.05
CA ASN A 74 3.55 9.66 -0.34
C ASN A 74 3.74 8.51 0.67
N LEU A 75 4.60 8.68 1.67
CA LEU A 75 4.85 7.67 2.70
C LEU A 75 4.19 8.06 4.02
N ARG A 76 3.71 7.05 4.74
CA ARG A 76 3.18 7.23 6.10
C ARG A 76 3.56 6.08 7.02
N LEU A 77 3.63 6.38 8.31
CA LEU A 77 3.78 5.38 9.36
C LEU A 77 2.40 4.84 9.75
N VAL A 78 2.24 3.54 9.71
CA VAL A 78 0.99 2.85 10.05
C VAL A 78 1.28 1.63 10.92
N THR A 79 0.32 1.20 11.71
CA THR A 79 0.35 -0.12 12.33
C THR A 79 0.05 -1.21 11.30
N ARG A 80 0.47 -2.45 11.57
CA ARG A 80 0.12 -3.61 10.72
C ARG A 80 -1.39 -3.76 10.54
N ALA A 81 -2.17 -3.43 11.57
CA ALA A 81 -3.62 -3.49 11.53
C ALA A 81 -4.18 -2.46 10.54
N GLU A 82 -3.74 -1.21 10.62
CA GLU A 82 -4.14 -0.15 9.69
C GLU A 82 -3.73 -0.47 8.25
N ASN A 83 -2.50 -0.97 8.04
CA ASN A 83 -2.05 -1.40 6.70
C ASN A 83 -2.94 -2.52 6.14
N ALA A 84 -3.33 -3.49 6.98
CA ALA A 84 -4.24 -4.56 6.57
C ALA A 84 -5.65 -4.06 6.23
N LEU A 85 -6.14 -2.99 6.88
CA LEU A 85 -7.38 -2.33 6.48
C LEU A 85 -7.24 -1.63 5.12
N ASN A 86 -6.06 -1.06 4.84
CA ASN A 86 -5.73 -0.37 3.59
C ASN A 86 -5.46 -1.33 2.41
N LEU A 87 -5.17 -2.61 2.65
CA LEU A 87 -5.09 -3.66 1.63
C LEU A 87 -6.42 -3.98 0.93
N GLY A 88 -7.50 -3.28 1.30
CA GLY A 88 -8.85 -3.46 0.80
C GLY A 88 -9.06 -3.10 -0.67
N GLN A 89 -9.01 -4.13 -1.52
CA GLN A 89 -9.93 -4.45 -2.64
C GLN A 89 -9.18 -4.84 -3.91
N ARG A 90 -9.03 -6.15 -4.12
CA ARG A 90 -8.50 -6.74 -5.36
C ARG A 90 -9.45 -6.58 -6.55
N HIS A 91 -10.74 -6.34 -6.31
CA HIS A 91 -11.77 -6.19 -7.34
C HIS A 91 -12.77 -5.07 -7.00
N PRO A 92 -13.10 -4.19 -7.96
CA PRO A 92 -14.05 -3.09 -7.76
C PRO A 92 -15.49 -3.57 -7.48
N ILE A 93 -15.84 -4.78 -7.93
CA ILE A 93 -17.19 -5.33 -7.85
C ILE A 93 -17.39 -6.21 -6.60
N LYS A 94 -16.35 -6.96 -6.17
CA LYS A 94 -16.39 -7.80 -4.96
C LYS A 94 -15.99 -6.96 -3.74
N ARG A 95 -16.93 -6.20 -3.18
CA ARG A 95 -16.68 -5.51 -1.92
C ARG A 95 -16.80 -6.49 -0.75
N ASN A 96 -15.67 -6.78 -0.12
CA ASN A 96 -15.63 -7.63 1.08
C ASN A 96 -16.61 -7.10 2.14
N GLY A 97 -17.54 -7.96 2.55
CA GLY A 97 -18.57 -7.63 3.54
C GLY A 97 -19.93 -7.30 2.94
N VAL A 98 -20.10 -7.24 1.62
CA VAL A 98 -21.42 -7.20 0.96
C VAL A 98 -21.71 -8.56 0.33
N THR A 99 -22.73 -9.26 0.82
CA THR A 99 -23.03 -10.64 0.41
C THR A 99 -24.52 -10.86 0.23
N TRP A 100 -24.93 -11.49 -0.86
CA TRP A 100 -26.32 -11.93 -1.03
C TRP A 100 -26.64 -13.09 -0.07
N ARG A 101 -27.74 -12.98 0.68
CA ARG A 101 -28.29 -14.06 1.51
C ARG A 101 -29.59 -14.57 0.87
N PRO A 102 -29.57 -15.75 0.23
CA PRO A 102 -30.75 -16.27 -0.48
C PRO A 102 -31.90 -16.59 0.47
N GLU A 103 -31.59 -17.08 1.68
CA GLU A 103 -32.52 -17.35 2.78
C GLU A 103 -33.44 -16.16 3.12
N HIS A 104 -32.92 -14.94 3.04
CA HIS A 104 -33.69 -13.72 3.34
C HIS A 104 -34.00 -12.88 2.10
N LYS A 105 -33.60 -13.35 0.90
CA LYS A 105 -33.67 -12.60 -0.37
C LYS A 105 -33.17 -11.15 -0.23
N ARG A 106 -32.06 -10.98 0.50
CA ARG A 106 -31.51 -9.66 0.85
C ARG A 106 -29.98 -9.65 0.77
N TRP A 107 -29.44 -8.49 0.44
CA TRP A 107 -28.03 -8.16 0.54
C TRP A 107 -27.66 -7.81 1.97
N TYR A 108 -26.69 -8.51 2.51
CA TYR A 108 -26.17 -8.31 3.85
C TYR A 108 -24.88 -7.49 3.78
N ALA A 109 -24.79 -6.39 4.54
CA ALA A 109 -23.59 -5.56 4.63
C ALA A 109 -22.94 -5.66 6.02
N ARG A 110 -21.61 -5.81 6.05
CA ARG A 110 -20.79 -5.80 7.26
C ARG A 110 -19.44 -5.14 7.04
N ILE A 111 -18.87 -4.61 8.11
CA ILE A 111 -17.49 -4.13 8.20
C ILE A 111 -16.79 -4.80 9.37
N THR A 112 -15.47 -4.98 9.27
CA THR A 112 -14.65 -5.35 10.43
C THR A 112 -13.80 -4.15 10.81
N VAL A 113 -13.92 -3.67 12.04
CA VAL A 113 -13.17 -2.53 12.58
C VAL A 113 -12.54 -2.97 13.90
N HIS A 114 -11.23 -2.77 14.06
CA HIS A 114 -10.47 -3.21 15.25
C HIS A 114 -10.74 -4.68 15.64
N GLY A 115 -10.83 -5.58 14.66
CA GLY A 115 -11.08 -7.01 14.88
C GLY A 115 -12.54 -7.37 15.22
N LYS A 116 -13.43 -6.40 15.43
CA LYS A 116 -14.85 -6.62 15.70
C LYS A 116 -15.67 -6.49 14.42
N ARG A 117 -16.58 -7.43 14.20
CA ARG A 117 -17.50 -7.41 13.05
C ARG A 117 -18.73 -6.56 13.40
N LEU A 118 -18.95 -5.49 12.65
CA LEU A 118 -20.13 -4.64 12.75
C LEU A 118 -21.10 -4.97 11.62
N HIS A 119 -22.37 -5.17 11.98
CA HIS A 119 -23.47 -5.34 11.03
C HIS A 119 -23.97 -3.97 10.59
N LEU A 120 -23.95 -3.71 9.29
CA LEU A 120 -24.35 -2.42 8.71
C LEU A 120 -25.81 -2.42 8.24
N GLY A 121 -26.43 -3.60 8.18
CA GLY A 121 -27.82 -3.76 7.77
C GLY A 121 -28.02 -4.82 6.69
N THR A 122 -29.30 -5.04 6.38
CA THR A 122 -29.75 -5.85 5.24
C THR A 122 -30.57 -5.00 4.28
N PHE A 123 -30.34 -5.19 3.00
CA PHE A 123 -30.86 -4.34 1.93
C PHE A 123 -31.47 -5.20 0.83
N ILE A 124 -32.42 -4.64 0.09
CA ILE A 124 -33.07 -5.36 -1.03
C ILE A 124 -32.17 -5.36 -2.27
N ASN A 125 -31.45 -4.27 -2.48
CA ASN A 125 -30.58 -4.01 -3.62
C ASN A 125 -29.09 -4.00 -3.21
N PHE A 126 -28.25 -4.43 -4.15
CA PHE A 126 -26.79 -4.46 -3.96
C PHE A 126 -26.23 -3.06 -3.71
N GLU A 127 -26.74 -2.06 -4.42
CA GLU A 127 -26.26 -0.68 -4.35
C GLU A 127 -26.47 -0.04 -2.97
N ALA A 128 -27.59 -0.31 -2.29
CA ALA A 128 -27.80 0.22 -0.95
C ALA A 128 -26.87 -0.46 0.08
N ALA A 129 -26.65 -1.77 -0.05
CA ALA A 129 -25.66 -2.47 0.77
C ALA A 129 -24.23 -1.96 0.53
N LEU A 130 -23.91 -1.63 -0.73
CA LEU A 130 -22.64 -1.03 -1.13
C LEU A 130 -22.49 0.39 -0.57
N ALA A 131 -23.53 1.21 -0.63
CA ALA A 131 -23.56 2.56 -0.09
C ALA A 131 -23.38 2.57 1.44
N ALA A 132 -24.07 1.68 2.15
CA ALA A 132 -23.90 1.52 3.60
C ALA A 132 -22.47 1.08 3.97
N ARG A 133 -21.88 0.16 3.18
CA ARG A 133 -20.49 -0.26 3.35
C ARG A 133 -19.51 0.89 3.12
N LEU A 134 -19.73 1.68 2.07
CA LEU A 134 -18.93 2.86 1.73
C LEU A 134 -19.00 3.95 2.80
N HIS A 135 -20.19 4.18 3.36
CA HIS A 135 -20.39 5.13 4.44
C HIS A 135 -19.57 4.73 5.67
N ALA A 136 -19.71 3.48 6.11
CA ALA A 136 -18.98 2.96 7.25
C ALA A 136 -17.45 2.96 7.03
N GLU A 137 -16.98 2.74 5.80
CA GLU A 137 -15.56 2.91 5.47
C GLU A 137 -15.06 4.33 5.72
N ARG A 138 -15.83 5.35 5.30
CA ARG A 138 -15.48 6.75 5.53
C ARG A 138 -15.48 7.11 7.02
N GLU A 139 -16.51 6.68 7.74
CA GLU A 139 -16.63 6.95 9.19
C GLU A 139 -15.49 6.31 9.99
N HIS A 140 -15.07 5.11 9.61
CA HIS A 140 -13.99 4.39 10.28
C HIS A 140 -12.60 4.64 9.68
N GLY A 141 -12.45 5.66 8.83
CA GLY A 141 -11.15 6.12 8.33
C GLY A 141 -10.46 5.19 7.34
N PHE A 142 -11.20 4.28 6.68
CA PHE A 142 -10.63 3.45 5.63
C PHE A 142 -10.26 4.32 4.42
N GLN A 143 -8.97 4.36 4.08
CA GLN A 143 -8.54 5.08 2.89
C GLN A 143 -8.72 4.21 1.65
N HIS A 144 -9.61 4.64 0.76
CA HIS A 144 -9.85 3.99 -0.52
C HIS A 144 -9.20 4.81 -1.63
N VAL A 145 -7.93 4.53 -1.94
CA VAL A 145 -7.35 5.06 -3.16
C VAL A 145 -7.69 4.09 -4.28
N ARG A 146 -8.40 4.59 -5.30
CA ARG A 146 -8.57 3.84 -6.54
C ARG A 146 -7.17 3.47 -7.01
N ARG A 147 -6.90 2.18 -7.23
CA ARG A 147 -5.78 1.80 -8.08
C ARG A 147 -6.03 2.50 -9.41
N ILE A 148 -5.34 3.61 -9.65
CA ILE A 148 -5.14 4.10 -11.00
C ILE A 148 -4.41 2.95 -11.65
N GLN A 149 -5.09 2.20 -12.51
CA GLN A 149 -4.37 1.31 -13.40
C GLN A 149 -3.45 2.24 -14.19
N PRO A 150 -2.12 2.06 -14.16
CA PRO A 150 -1.28 2.81 -15.07
C PRO A 150 -1.83 2.52 -16.46
N ASP A 151 -2.15 3.61 -17.16
CA ASP A 151 -2.76 3.57 -18.47
C ASP A 151 -1.99 2.55 -19.32
N ALA A 152 -2.71 1.58 -19.88
CA ALA A 152 -2.20 0.73 -20.93
C ALA A 152 -2.04 1.59 -22.19
N THR A 153 -1.05 2.48 -22.18
CA THR A 153 -0.56 3.13 -23.40
C THR A 153 0.38 2.17 -24.09
N ALA A 154 -0.12 1.67 -25.23
CA ALA A 154 0.63 1.08 -26.31
C ALA A 154 1.67 2.06 -26.90
#